data_AF-W1JBZ7-F1
#
_entry.id   AF-W1JBZ7-F1
#
_cell.length_a   1.000
_cell.length_b   1.000
_cell.length_c   1.000
_cell.angle_alpha   90.00
_cell.angle_beta   90.00
_cell.angle_gamma   90.00
#
_symmetry.space_group_name_H-M   'P 1'
#
loop_
_entity.id
_entity.type
_entity.pdbx_description
1 polymer ?
#
loop_
_entity_poly.entity_id
_entity_poly.type
_entity_poly.pdbx_seq_one_letter_code
_entity_poly.pdbx_strand_id
1 'polypeptide(L)'
;MYYSNVLPAPKIDGFDGHYLYNGGSSYFCAIVPYYENAHQSDIICFYINGIATGVCFPLERLSRLGSHCTIKLSFTLFESYIGQQCELSYTVKSGSVLTPSESLRVIYTGETGPYQNALYDRCLVYSSFGISSENIINYRNYSGDYSDYGNEAVYDCGDVNANNTVTCSTISNYKNTPDGQTGLYVVIQGSNDTAGGVRIGSEVSLSMRIDSCGGPENTFDPQIMEPYPDDPNTGQLVFPVPYYGLEKIYRNGYCKTSNGYSFGYGQLKFMYSTSDGRTSSLWQGRIFTCGPGYTSPPFKEGDPECPNIEGIHGHIVCPGCGF
;
A
#
# COMPACT_ATOMS: atom_id res chain seq x y z
N MET A 1 -24.46 5.83 -29.01
CA MET A 1 -23.43 5.57 -27.99
C MET A 1 -22.87 6.91 -27.58
N TYR A 2 -23.17 7.37 -26.36
CA TYR A 2 -22.60 8.61 -25.83
C TYR A 2 -21.16 8.30 -25.41
N TYR A 3 -20.18 8.71 -26.20
CA TYR A 3 -18.80 8.77 -25.74
C TYR A 3 -18.77 9.84 -24.64
N SER A 4 -18.55 9.41 -23.40
CA SER A 4 -18.23 10.32 -22.31
C SER A 4 -16.92 11.01 -22.67
N ASN A 5 -16.98 12.28 -23.06
CA ASN A 5 -15.81 13.12 -23.38
C ASN A 5 -15.10 13.58 -22.09
N VAL A 6 -15.07 12.75 -21.05
CA VAL A 6 -14.48 13.10 -19.76
C VAL A 6 -13.19 12.32 -19.59
N LEU A 7 -12.10 13.04 -19.28
CA LEU A 7 -10.78 12.45 -19.07
C LEU A 7 -10.72 11.75 -17.71
N PRO A 8 -9.83 10.75 -17.52
CA PRO A 8 -9.66 10.13 -16.21
C PRO A 8 -9.18 11.12 -15.15
N ALA A 9 -9.59 10.91 -13.90
CA ALA A 9 -9.17 11.74 -12.76
C ALA A 9 -7.63 11.80 -12.61
N PRO A 10 -7.08 12.91 -12.10
CA PRO A 10 -5.65 12.99 -11.81
C PRO A 10 -5.29 12.00 -10.68
N LYS A 11 -4.02 11.64 -10.60
CA LYS A 11 -3.47 10.90 -9.44
C LYS A 11 -2.46 11.77 -8.71
N ILE A 12 -2.29 11.53 -7.42
CA ILE A 12 -1.24 12.17 -6.61
C ILE A 12 -0.27 11.09 -6.18
N ASP A 13 1.03 11.31 -6.41
CA ASP A 13 2.06 10.37 -5.98
C ASP A 13 2.06 10.24 -4.46
N GLY A 14 2.10 9.01 -3.95
CA GLY A 14 2.05 8.73 -2.51
C GLY A 14 0.69 8.97 -1.82
N PHE A 15 -0.36 9.35 -2.55
CA PHE A 15 -1.71 9.48 -1.97
C PHE A 15 -2.38 8.11 -1.80
N ASP A 16 -2.90 7.86 -0.60
CA ASP A 16 -3.47 6.58 -0.19
C ASP A 16 -4.97 6.41 -0.52
N GLY A 17 -5.62 7.46 -1.04
CA GLY A 17 -7.06 7.48 -1.31
C GLY A 17 -7.90 8.13 -0.21
N HIS A 18 -7.29 8.58 0.88
CA HIS A 18 -7.97 9.23 2.00
C HIS A 18 -7.33 10.58 2.36
N TYR A 19 -6.19 10.54 3.03
CA TYR A 19 -5.56 11.74 3.59
C TYR A 19 -4.32 12.10 2.79
N LEU A 20 -4.28 13.35 2.34
CA LEU A 20 -3.09 13.91 1.72
C LEU A 20 -2.30 14.67 2.78
N TYR A 21 -1.10 14.17 3.05
CA TYR A 21 -0.12 14.80 3.93
C TYR A 21 0.95 15.53 3.10
N ASN A 22 1.50 16.62 3.63
CA ASN A 22 2.57 17.32 2.92
C ASN A 22 3.95 16.69 3.09
N GLY A 23 4.13 15.80 4.08
CA GLY A 23 5.40 15.11 4.34
C GLY A 23 6.60 16.05 4.52
N GLY A 24 6.37 17.30 4.97
CA GLY A 24 7.41 18.33 5.07
C GLY A 24 7.81 18.99 3.73
N SER A 25 7.18 18.61 2.62
CA SER A 25 7.37 19.23 1.30
C SER A 25 6.39 20.37 1.05
N SER A 26 6.81 21.38 0.28
CA SER A 26 5.90 22.44 -0.22
C SER A 26 5.15 22.04 -1.50
N TYR A 27 5.51 20.91 -2.11
CA TYR A 27 4.98 20.44 -3.38
C TYR A 27 4.61 18.95 -3.37
N PHE A 28 3.62 18.59 -4.17
CA PHE A 28 3.28 17.21 -4.52
C PHE A 28 3.37 16.97 -6.01
N CYS A 29 3.44 15.69 -6.38
CA CYS A 29 3.48 15.22 -7.74
C CYS A 29 2.08 14.83 -8.21
N ALA A 30 1.51 15.61 -9.12
CA ALA A 30 0.29 15.26 -9.83
C ALA A 30 0.62 14.48 -11.11
N ILE A 31 -0.06 13.37 -11.31
CA ILE A 31 0.07 12.49 -12.48
C ILE A 31 -1.19 12.66 -13.32
N VAL A 32 -0.99 13.01 -14.59
CA VAL A 32 -2.06 13.14 -15.57
C VAL A 32 -2.09 11.84 -16.38
N PRO A 33 -3.17 11.06 -16.33
CA PRO A 33 -3.28 9.82 -17.09
C PRO A 33 -3.12 10.04 -18.60
N TYR A 34 -2.80 8.96 -19.31
CA TYR A 34 -2.87 8.97 -20.76
C TYR A 34 -4.30 9.27 -21.22
N TYR A 35 -4.42 10.06 -22.29
CA TYR A 35 -5.69 10.34 -22.94
C TYR A 35 -5.55 10.26 -24.46
N GLU A 36 -6.65 9.93 -25.11
CA GLU A 36 -6.70 9.77 -26.56
C GLU A 36 -6.43 11.11 -27.27
N ASN A 37 -5.69 11.05 -28.38
CA ASN A 37 -5.31 12.23 -29.17
C ASN A 37 -4.48 13.26 -28.38
N ALA A 38 -3.75 12.82 -27.35
CA ALA A 38 -2.79 13.69 -26.69
C ALA A 38 -1.75 14.21 -27.68
N HIS A 39 -1.55 15.52 -27.69
CA HIS A 39 -0.58 16.18 -28.54
C HIS A 39 0.41 16.97 -27.70
N GLN A 40 1.66 17.00 -28.16
CA GLN A 40 2.62 17.94 -27.64
C GLN A 40 2.04 19.36 -27.80
N SER A 41 2.20 20.21 -26.79
CA SER A 41 1.61 21.56 -26.64
C SER A 41 0.17 21.65 -26.11
N ASP A 42 -0.50 20.52 -25.85
CA ASP A 42 -1.77 20.56 -25.11
C ASP A 42 -1.59 21.26 -23.75
N ILE A 43 -2.54 22.10 -23.34
CA ILE A 43 -2.44 22.84 -22.08
C ILE A 43 -3.28 22.16 -21.01
N ILE A 44 -2.65 21.77 -19.91
CA ILE A 44 -3.27 21.11 -18.76
C ILE A 44 -3.43 22.14 -17.64
N CYS A 45 -4.66 22.43 -17.23
CA CYS A 45 -4.96 23.38 -16.14
C CYS A 45 -5.65 22.67 -14.98
N PHE A 46 -5.28 22.96 -13.73
CA PHE A 46 -5.83 22.31 -12.54
C PHE A 46 -6.89 23.14 -11.81
N TYR A 47 -7.82 22.44 -11.17
CA TYR A 47 -8.96 22.99 -10.45
C TYR A 47 -9.11 22.31 -9.09
N ILE A 48 -9.57 23.07 -8.09
CA ILE A 48 -9.98 22.56 -6.77
C ILE A 48 -11.45 22.90 -6.58
N ASN A 49 -12.30 21.90 -6.34
CA ASN A 49 -13.76 22.05 -6.22
C ASN A 49 -14.38 22.80 -7.41
N GLY A 50 -13.87 22.54 -8.62
CA GLY A 50 -14.29 23.21 -9.86
C GLY A 50 -13.78 24.65 -10.03
N ILE A 51 -13.03 25.20 -9.06
CA ILE A 51 -12.46 26.54 -9.12
C ILE A 51 -11.05 26.45 -9.72
N ALA A 52 -10.79 27.25 -10.75
CA ALA A 52 -9.50 27.29 -11.42
C ALA A 52 -8.40 27.75 -10.46
N THR A 53 -7.31 26.98 -10.39
CA THR A 53 -6.15 27.33 -9.55
C THR A 53 -5.25 28.40 -10.19
N GLY A 54 -5.45 28.70 -11.48
CA GLY A 54 -4.54 29.52 -12.28
C GLY A 54 -3.25 28.80 -12.69
N VAL A 55 -3.06 27.54 -12.26
CA VAL A 55 -1.88 26.75 -12.59
C VAL A 55 -2.15 25.92 -13.85
N CYS A 56 -1.39 26.21 -14.91
CA CYS A 56 -1.46 25.51 -16.18
C CYS A 56 -0.08 25.13 -16.71
N PHE A 57 0.03 23.99 -17.38
CA PHE A 57 1.29 23.48 -17.95
C PHE A 57 1.10 23.05 -19.40
N PRO A 58 2.03 23.39 -20.30
CA PRO A 58 2.06 22.78 -21.62
C PRO A 58 2.58 21.34 -21.54
N LEU A 59 1.94 20.42 -22.27
CA LEU A 59 2.41 19.05 -22.41
C LEU A 59 3.63 19.03 -23.33
N GLU A 60 4.82 18.99 -22.73
CA GLU A 60 6.09 19.05 -23.48
C GLU A 60 6.45 17.75 -24.18
N ARG A 61 6.10 16.61 -23.59
CA ARG A 61 6.41 15.27 -24.11
C ARG A 61 5.30 14.31 -23.73
N LEU A 62 4.79 13.55 -24.71
CA LEU A 62 3.74 12.55 -24.49
C LEU A 62 4.15 11.47 -23.48
N SER A 63 5.44 11.14 -23.42
CA SER A 63 6.01 10.17 -22.47
C SER A 63 5.91 10.60 -21.00
N ARG A 64 5.52 11.85 -20.70
CA ARG A 64 5.29 12.32 -19.32
C ARG A 64 3.88 12.00 -18.83
N LEU A 65 2.94 11.68 -19.72
CA LEU A 65 1.61 11.22 -19.31
C LEU A 65 1.74 9.86 -18.62
N GLY A 66 0.99 9.67 -17.54
CA GLY A 66 1.03 8.45 -16.73
C GLY A 66 2.37 8.13 -16.05
N SER A 67 3.42 8.93 -16.25
CA SER A 67 4.73 8.74 -15.60
C SER A 67 4.72 9.28 -14.17
N HIS A 68 5.63 8.79 -13.33
CA HIS A 68 5.87 9.39 -12.01
C HIS A 68 6.12 10.90 -12.14
N CYS A 69 5.42 11.69 -11.33
CA CYS A 69 5.51 13.14 -11.26
C CYS A 69 5.39 13.89 -12.61
N THR A 70 4.26 13.72 -13.33
CA THR A 70 3.98 14.49 -14.56
C THR A 70 4.08 15.99 -14.31
N ILE A 71 3.50 16.50 -13.21
CA ILE A 71 3.44 17.92 -12.88
C ILE A 71 3.69 18.11 -11.37
N LYS A 72 4.52 19.09 -11.00
CA LYS A 72 4.69 19.49 -9.60
C LYS A 72 3.71 20.61 -9.26
N LEU A 73 2.83 20.37 -8.29
CA LEU A 73 1.86 21.32 -7.77
C LEU A 73 2.19 21.68 -6.33
N SER A 74 1.84 22.89 -5.91
CA SER A 74 2.07 23.31 -4.52
C SER A 74 0.93 22.86 -3.61
N PHE A 75 1.23 22.47 -2.38
CA PHE A 75 0.21 22.20 -1.37
C PHE A 75 -0.60 23.44 -0.99
N THR A 76 -0.13 24.65 -1.32
CA THR A 76 -0.88 25.90 -1.13
C THR A 76 -2.23 25.89 -1.83
N LEU A 77 -2.40 25.07 -2.88
CA LEU A 77 -3.68 24.86 -3.57
C LEU A 77 -4.79 24.35 -2.63
N PHE A 78 -4.43 23.67 -1.55
CA PHE A 78 -5.37 23.08 -0.60
C PHE A 78 -5.46 23.85 0.74
N GLU A 79 -4.70 24.93 0.95
CA GLU A 79 -4.61 25.62 2.24
C GLU A 79 -5.97 26.12 2.77
N SER A 80 -6.83 26.60 1.87
CA SER A 80 -8.17 27.06 2.23
C SER A 80 -9.14 25.94 2.60
N TYR A 81 -8.70 24.68 2.47
CA TYR A 81 -9.52 23.48 2.63
C TYR A 81 -8.90 22.44 3.56
N ILE A 82 -7.97 22.86 4.41
CA ILE A 82 -7.35 21.97 5.41
C ILE A 82 -8.44 21.26 6.23
N GLY A 83 -8.34 19.94 6.32
CA GLY A 83 -9.27 19.07 7.05
C GLY A 83 -10.63 18.86 6.36
N GLN A 84 -10.83 19.39 5.15
CA GLN A 84 -12.07 19.28 4.38
C GLN A 84 -11.87 18.42 3.14
N GLN A 85 -12.90 17.64 2.78
CA GLN A 85 -12.89 16.90 1.53
C GLN A 85 -13.01 17.86 0.35
N CYS A 86 -12.09 17.75 -0.59
CA CYS A 86 -12.04 18.52 -1.82
C CYS A 86 -11.92 17.63 -3.05
N GLU A 87 -12.14 18.22 -4.21
CA GLU A 87 -12.04 17.59 -5.51
C GLU A 87 -10.94 18.25 -6.34
N LEU A 88 -9.85 17.51 -6.59
CA LEU A 88 -8.81 17.91 -7.54
C LEU A 88 -9.18 17.38 -8.93
N SER A 89 -9.25 18.27 -9.92
CA SER A 89 -9.49 17.92 -11.33
C SER A 89 -8.59 18.73 -12.26
N TYR A 90 -8.60 18.39 -13.55
CA TYR A 90 -7.90 19.15 -14.58
C TYR A 90 -8.74 19.26 -15.85
N THR A 91 -8.35 20.20 -16.71
CA THR A 91 -8.83 20.28 -18.10
C THR A 91 -7.66 20.22 -19.05
N VAL A 92 -7.84 19.57 -20.19
CA VAL A 92 -6.90 19.63 -21.32
C VAL A 92 -7.48 20.54 -22.39
N LYS A 93 -6.69 21.51 -22.83
CA LYS A 93 -7.00 22.34 -24.00
C LYS A 93 -6.12 21.89 -25.18
N SER A 94 -6.75 21.31 -26.19
CA SER A 94 -6.11 20.96 -27.46
C SER A 94 -6.70 21.82 -28.59
N GLY A 95 -5.93 22.81 -29.04
CA GLY A 95 -6.42 23.84 -29.96
C GLY A 95 -7.60 24.64 -29.38
N SER A 96 -8.78 24.51 -30.00
CA SER A 96 -10.02 25.15 -29.54
C SER A 96 -10.89 24.25 -28.65
N VAL A 97 -10.52 22.98 -28.47
CA VAL A 97 -11.30 22.01 -27.70
C VAL A 97 -10.81 22.01 -26.26
N LEU A 98 -11.75 22.06 -25.31
CA LEU A 98 -11.49 21.96 -23.88
C LEU A 98 -12.20 20.71 -23.34
N THR A 99 -11.43 19.79 -22.76
CA THR A 99 -11.93 18.51 -22.28
C THR A 99 -11.66 18.39 -20.77
N PRO A 100 -12.70 18.27 -19.92
CA PRO A 100 -12.53 18.16 -18.48
C PRO A 100 -12.20 16.73 -18.05
N SER A 101 -11.56 16.59 -16.89
CA SER A 101 -11.37 15.31 -16.21
C SER A 101 -12.46 15.02 -15.18
N GLU A 102 -12.54 13.76 -14.77
CA GLU A 102 -13.15 13.40 -13.50
C GLU A 102 -12.38 14.01 -12.30
N SER A 103 -13.04 14.07 -11.15
CA SER A 103 -12.47 14.61 -9.91
C SER A 103 -11.83 13.51 -9.05
N LEU A 104 -10.64 13.77 -8.53
CA LEU A 104 -10.03 13.01 -7.44
C LEU A 104 -10.47 13.63 -6.09
N ARG A 105 -11.10 12.85 -5.23
CA ARG A 105 -11.44 13.28 -3.87
C ARG A 105 -10.23 13.19 -2.94
N VAL A 106 -9.97 14.25 -2.19
CA VAL A 106 -8.78 14.39 -1.33
C VAL A 106 -9.16 15.12 -0.05
N ILE A 107 -8.68 14.66 1.11
CA ILE A 107 -8.69 15.42 2.35
C ILE A 107 -7.25 15.85 2.65
N TYR A 108 -6.89 17.09 2.34
CA TYR A 108 -5.57 17.62 2.69
C TYR A 108 -5.55 17.98 4.17
N THR A 109 -4.59 17.45 4.90
CA THR A 109 -4.55 17.62 6.36
C THR A 109 -3.82 18.89 6.78
N GLY A 110 -3.06 19.53 5.90
CA GLY A 110 -2.14 20.62 6.30
C GLY A 110 -0.96 20.14 7.15
N GLU A 111 -0.99 18.86 7.54
CA GLU A 111 -0.02 18.25 8.42
C GLU A 111 1.03 17.51 7.60
N THR A 112 2.18 17.39 8.24
CA THR A 112 3.28 16.55 7.82
C THR A 112 2.94 15.04 7.93
N GLY A 113 1.82 14.71 8.60
CA GLY A 113 1.31 13.35 8.82
C GLY A 113 1.84 12.69 10.09
N PRO A 114 1.38 11.48 10.46
CA PRO A 114 1.97 10.73 11.57
C PRO A 114 3.28 10.01 11.18
N TYR A 115 3.64 10.00 9.89
CA TYR A 115 4.80 9.31 9.32
C TYR A 115 5.84 10.28 8.74
N GLN A 116 6.13 11.36 9.48
CA GLN A 116 6.74 12.61 9.00
C GLN A 116 8.12 12.53 8.35
N ASN A 117 8.81 11.39 8.34
CA ASN A 117 10.17 11.29 7.80
C ASN A 117 10.38 9.99 7.01
N ALA A 118 9.40 9.57 6.21
CA ALA A 118 9.54 8.47 5.25
C ALA A 118 10.55 8.84 4.14
N LEU A 119 11.82 8.98 4.51
CA LEU A 119 12.96 9.17 3.60
C LEU A 119 13.38 7.88 2.94
N TYR A 120 12.84 6.75 3.42
CA TYR A 120 13.07 5.46 2.83
C TYR A 120 11.83 4.86 2.19
N ASP A 121 12.06 4.08 1.13
CA ASP A 121 11.04 3.29 0.50
C ASP A 121 10.39 2.31 1.50
N ARG A 122 9.19 1.83 1.19
CA ARG A 122 8.55 0.79 2.00
C ARG A 122 9.38 -0.50 1.94
N CYS A 123 9.31 -1.32 2.98
CA CYS A 123 9.88 -2.66 2.96
C CYS A 123 9.15 -3.58 1.95
N LEU A 124 9.84 -4.62 1.49
CA LEU A 124 9.25 -5.73 0.74
C LEU A 124 8.85 -6.84 1.71
N VAL A 125 7.72 -7.51 1.46
CA VAL A 125 7.23 -8.59 2.31
C VAL A 125 7.08 -9.85 1.47
N TYR A 126 7.70 -10.93 1.91
CA TYR A 126 7.67 -12.24 1.27
C TYR A 126 6.99 -13.27 2.15
N SER A 127 6.41 -14.26 1.50
CA SER A 127 5.79 -15.42 2.13
C SER A 127 6.81 -16.35 2.80
N SER A 128 6.33 -17.31 3.58
CA SER A 128 7.12 -18.38 4.20
C SER A 128 7.84 -19.31 3.21
N PHE A 129 7.61 -19.18 1.90
CA PHE A 129 8.28 -19.95 0.85
C PHE A 129 9.67 -19.39 0.48
N GLY A 130 10.05 -18.24 1.02
CA GLY A 130 11.38 -17.67 0.90
C GLY A 130 11.44 -16.36 0.11
N ILE A 131 12.64 -15.79 -0.02
CA ILE A 131 12.88 -14.47 -0.62
C ILE A 131 13.13 -14.64 -2.11
N SER A 132 12.05 -14.66 -2.90
CA SER A 132 12.10 -14.69 -4.36
C SER A 132 10.96 -13.83 -4.93
N SER A 133 11.08 -13.40 -6.18
CA SER A 133 10.05 -12.60 -6.85
C SER A 133 8.70 -13.30 -6.97
N GLU A 134 8.66 -14.63 -6.91
CA GLU A 134 7.42 -15.42 -6.94
C GLU A 134 6.71 -15.44 -5.59
N ASN A 135 7.45 -15.21 -4.51
CA ASN A 135 6.98 -15.29 -3.13
C ASN A 135 6.68 -13.93 -2.50
N ILE A 136 6.89 -12.84 -3.25
CA ILE A 136 6.58 -11.50 -2.80
C ILE A 136 5.05 -11.36 -2.65
N ILE A 137 4.61 -10.86 -1.50
CA ILE A 137 3.21 -10.55 -1.26
C ILE A 137 2.93 -9.24 -1.96
N ASN A 138 2.35 -9.37 -3.15
CA ASN A 138 2.55 -8.38 -4.19
C ASN A 138 1.74 -7.09 -3.98
N TYR A 139 2.49 -6.14 -3.49
CA TYR A 139 2.55 -4.73 -3.87
C TYR A 139 2.63 -4.53 -5.41
N ARG A 140 1.48 -4.50 -6.11
CA ARG A 140 1.39 -3.82 -7.40
C ARG A 140 1.21 -2.31 -7.18
N ASN A 141 2.15 -1.51 -7.67
CA ASN A 141 1.87 -0.14 -8.14
C ASN A 141 0.82 -0.23 -9.25
N TYR A 142 -0.46 -0.34 -8.89
CA TYR A 142 -1.54 -0.51 -9.86
C TYR A 142 -2.04 0.85 -10.32
N SER A 143 -1.46 1.31 -11.43
CA SER A 143 -1.91 2.49 -12.16
C SER A 143 -2.91 2.16 -13.27
N GLY A 144 -3.41 0.93 -13.43
CA GLY A 144 -4.26 0.58 -14.57
C GLY A 144 -5.40 -0.38 -14.25
N ASP A 145 -6.62 0.07 -14.43
CA ASP A 145 -7.76 -0.70 -14.93
C ASP A 145 -8.27 -1.90 -14.08
N TYR A 146 -9.39 -1.66 -13.42
CA TYR A 146 -10.18 -2.64 -12.67
C TYR A 146 -11.30 -3.18 -13.59
N SER A 147 -10.94 -3.89 -14.67
CA SER A 147 -11.94 -4.34 -15.65
C SER A 147 -11.90 -5.82 -16.03
N ASP A 148 -10.97 -6.65 -15.53
CA ASP A 148 -10.81 -8.01 -16.08
C ASP A 148 -10.73 -9.18 -15.09
N TYR A 149 -11.12 -8.99 -13.82
CA TYR A 149 -11.45 -10.12 -12.94
C TYR A 149 -12.91 -10.05 -12.54
N GLY A 150 -13.70 -10.92 -13.16
CA GLY A 150 -15.14 -10.97 -13.00
C GLY A 150 -15.58 -11.19 -11.55
N ASN A 151 -16.46 -10.32 -11.08
CA ASN A 151 -17.61 -10.60 -10.20
C ASN A 151 -17.43 -11.60 -9.04
N GLU A 152 -16.29 -11.61 -8.36
CA GLU A 152 -16.22 -12.11 -6.98
C GLU A 152 -16.11 -10.92 -6.04
N ALA A 153 -17.11 -10.80 -5.15
CA ALA A 153 -17.21 -9.74 -4.18
C ALA A 153 -15.98 -9.75 -3.25
N VAL A 154 -14.96 -9.00 -3.63
CA VAL A 154 -13.86 -8.63 -2.73
C VAL A 154 -14.49 -7.75 -1.67
N TYR A 155 -14.72 -8.30 -0.47
CA TYR A 155 -15.18 -7.53 0.67
C TYR A 155 -14.18 -6.41 0.93
N ASP A 156 -14.56 -5.20 0.56
CA ASP A 156 -13.73 -4.03 0.72
C ASP A 156 -13.92 -3.50 2.14
N CYS A 157 -13.05 -3.94 3.04
CA CYS A 157 -12.97 -3.42 4.40
C CYS A 157 -11.65 -2.65 4.54
N GLY A 158 -11.69 -1.36 4.21
CA GLY A 158 -10.66 -0.36 4.58
C GLY A 158 -9.45 -0.26 3.65
N ASP A 159 -9.65 0.16 2.41
CA ASP A 159 -8.63 0.73 1.48
C ASP A 159 -7.37 -0.11 1.19
N VAL A 160 -7.37 -1.39 1.54
CA VAL A 160 -6.22 -2.25 1.27
C VAL A 160 -6.36 -2.94 -0.09
N ASN A 161 -5.36 -2.81 -0.95
CA ASN A 161 -5.23 -3.54 -2.21
C ASN A 161 -5.40 -5.04 -1.98
N ALA A 162 -6.33 -5.69 -2.70
CA ALA A 162 -6.63 -7.12 -2.60
C ALA A 162 -5.39 -8.02 -2.77
N ASN A 163 -4.35 -7.52 -3.43
CA ASN A 163 -3.10 -8.24 -3.69
C ASN A 163 -2.10 -8.21 -2.51
N ASN A 164 -2.26 -7.28 -1.56
CA ASN A 164 -1.42 -7.22 -0.36
C ASN A 164 -2.04 -8.09 0.75
N THR A 165 -2.18 -9.39 0.49
CA THR A 165 -2.91 -10.27 1.41
C THR A 165 -2.01 -11.36 1.98
N VAL A 166 -1.92 -11.41 3.31
CA VAL A 166 -1.31 -12.50 4.07
C VAL A 166 -2.40 -13.50 4.42
N THR A 167 -2.31 -14.72 3.88
CA THR A 167 -3.26 -15.81 4.15
C THR A 167 -2.60 -16.93 4.95
N CYS A 168 -3.38 -17.91 5.40
CA CYS A 168 -2.84 -19.13 5.99
C CYS A 168 -1.86 -19.85 5.01
N SER A 169 -2.15 -19.84 3.70
CA SER A 169 -1.25 -20.39 2.67
C SER A 169 0.07 -19.62 2.60
N THR A 170 0.02 -18.28 2.64
CA THR A 170 1.21 -17.43 2.59
C THR A 170 2.22 -17.76 3.72
N ILE A 171 1.72 -18.19 4.87
CA ILE A 171 2.53 -18.48 6.05
C ILE A 171 2.68 -19.97 6.37
N SER A 172 2.16 -20.88 5.53
CA SER A 172 2.05 -22.31 5.85
C SER A 172 3.40 -23.05 5.82
N ASN A 173 4.36 -22.56 5.02
CA ASN A 173 5.66 -23.20 4.87
C ASN A 173 6.62 -22.90 6.05
N TYR A 174 6.14 -22.29 7.14
CA TYR A 174 6.97 -21.87 8.27
C TYR A 174 7.76 -23.00 8.93
N LYS A 175 7.28 -24.25 8.92
CA LYS A 175 8.03 -25.39 9.49
C LYS A 175 9.25 -25.77 8.65
N ASN A 176 9.24 -25.42 7.37
CA ASN A 176 10.30 -25.75 6.42
C ASN A 176 11.29 -24.59 6.22
N THR A 177 11.09 -23.46 6.91
CA THR A 177 12.09 -22.38 6.93
C THR A 177 13.30 -22.81 7.75
N PRO A 178 14.48 -22.18 7.56
CA PRO A 178 15.70 -22.59 8.26
C PRO A 178 15.60 -22.61 9.79
N ASP A 179 14.74 -21.77 10.37
CA ASP A 179 14.46 -21.69 11.81
C ASP A 179 13.22 -22.48 12.26
N GLY A 180 12.49 -23.09 11.30
CA GLY A 180 11.24 -23.81 11.52
C GLY A 180 10.09 -22.97 12.08
N GLN A 181 10.19 -21.64 12.04
CA GLN A 181 9.27 -20.73 12.72
C GLN A 181 8.91 -19.47 11.92
N THR A 182 9.55 -19.17 10.80
CA THR A 182 9.32 -17.94 10.04
C THR A 182 8.04 -18.00 9.21
N GLY A 183 7.09 -17.12 9.48
CA GLY A 183 5.86 -16.98 8.69
C GLY A 183 5.98 -16.00 7.52
N LEU A 184 6.75 -14.92 7.68
CA LEU A 184 7.02 -13.94 6.63
C LEU A 184 8.47 -13.47 6.68
N TYR A 185 9.00 -13.01 5.55
CA TYR A 185 10.26 -12.27 5.51
C TYR A 185 10.00 -10.82 5.15
N VAL A 186 10.41 -9.89 6.00
CA VAL A 186 10.42 -8.46 5.69
C VAL A 186 11.81 -8.06 5.27
N VAL A 187 11.95 -7.54 4.06
CA VAL A 187 13.24 -7.20 3.46
C VAL A 187 13.33 -5.70 3.24
N ILE A 188 14.45 -5.13 3.69
CA ILE A 188 14.78 -3.72 3.54
C ILE A 188 16.04 -3.61 2.69
N GLN A 189 15.99 -2.80 1.64
CA GLN A 189 17.13 -2.57 0.75
C GLN A 189 17.96 -1.39 1.25
N GLY A 190 19.28 -1.58 1.27
CA GLY A 190 20.26 -0.56 1.63
C GLY A 190 21.03 -0.08 0.40
N SER A 191 21.28 1.23 0.34
CA SER A 191 22.18 1.81 -0.65
C SER A 191 22.79 3.13 -0.17
N ASN A 192 24.07 3.33 -0.43
CA ASN A 192 24.74 4.63 -0.23
C ASN A 192 24.45 5.63 -1.36
N ASP A 193 24.11 5.12 -2.55
CA ASP A 193 24.03 5.89 -3.78
C ASP A 193 22.59 6.27 -4.18
N THR A 194 21.59 5.67 -3.52
CA THR A 194 20.18 5.82 -3.90
C THR A 194 19.41 6.67 -2.89
N ALA A 195 18.77 7.74 -3.37
CA ALA A 195 17.76 8.44 -2.56
C ALA A 195 16.59 7.48 -2.29
N GLY A 196 16.16 7.35 -1.03
CA GLY A 196 15.16 6.34 -0.64
C GLY A 196 15.73 5.05 -0.02
N GLY A 197 17.03 4.80 -0.18
CA GLY A 197 17.70 3.62 0.39
C GLY A 197 18.25 3.88 1.80
N VAL A 198 18.23 2.85 2.65
CA VAL A 198 18.92 2.90 3.95
C VAL A 198 20.43 2.91 3.72
N ARG A 199 21.15 3.83 4.36
CA ARG A 199 22.62 3.89 4.20
C ARG A 199 23.30 2.68 4.83
N ILE A 200 24.34 2.18 4.18
CA ILE A 200 25.18 1.11 4.72
C ILE A 200 25.80 1.56 6.05
N GLY A 201 25.82 0.65 7.03
CA GLY A 201 26.24 0.92 8.41
C GLY A 201 25.17 1.52 9.32
N SER A 202 23.98 1.82 8.80
CA SER A 202 22.86 2.31 9.64
C SER A 202 22.30 1.18 10.49
N GLU A 203 21.99 1.47 11.75
CA GLU A 203 21.17 0.59 12.58
C GLU A 203 19.69 0.78 12.23
N VAL A 204 18.99 -0.31 11.97
CA VAL A 204 17.60 -0.35 11.50
C VAL A 204 16.74 -1.18 12.45
N SER A 205 15.64 -0.59 12.90
CA SER A 205 14.61 -1.28 13.69
C SER A 205 13.35 -1.45 12.85
N LEU A 206 12.78 -2.66 12.85
CA LEU A 206 11.49 -2.94 12.21
C LEU A 206 10.38 -2.93 13.26
N SER A 207 9.25 -2.30 12.92
CA SER A 207 8.01 -2.33 13.69
C SER A 207 6.91 -3.00 12.87
N MET A 208 6.19 -3.92 13.50
CA MET A 208 5.02 -4.58 12.97
C MET A 208 3.81 -4.28 13.84
N ARG A 209 2.69 -3.95 13.20
CA ARG A 209 1.41 -3.76 13.88
C ARG A 209 0.30 -4.51 13.16
N ILE A 210 -0.53 -5.20 13.92
CA ILE A 210 -1.76 -5.82 13.41
C ILE A 210 -2.95 -5.05 13.97
N ASP A 211 -3.57 -4.21 13.15
CA ASP A 211 -4.84 -3.57 13.48
C ASP A 211 -5.96 -4.59 13.37
N SER A 212 -6.26 -5.20 14.50
CA SER A 212 -7.43 -6.02 14.80
C SER A 212 -7.95 -5.62 16.17
N CYS A 213 -9.07 -6.16 16.62
CA CYS A 213 -9.72 -5.80 17.89
C CYS A 213 -8.89 -6.26 19.14
N GLY A 214 -7.67 -5.74 19.30
CA GLY A 214 -6.65 -6.09 20.32
C GLY A 214 -5.32 -6.61 19.77
N GLY A 215 -5.01 -6.37 18.48
CA GLY A 215 -3.88 -7.01 17.81
C GLY A 215 -2.50 -6.63 18.38
N PRO A 216 -1.51 -7.52 18.23
CA PRO A 216 -0.17 -7.29 18.75
C PRO A 216 0.55 -6.19 17.98
N GLU A 217 1.35 -5.42 18.72
CA GLU A 217 2.42 -4.57 18.20
C GLU A 217 3.74 -5.22 18.60
N ASN A 218 4.58 -5.51 17.61
CA ASN A 218 5.87 -6.13 17.82
C ASN A 218 6.96 -5.24 17.23
N THR A 219 7.99 -5.00 18.02
CA THR A 219 9.23 -4.38 17.55
C THR A 219 10.30 -5.45 17.50
N PHE A 220 11.07 -5.47 16.42
CA PHE A 220 12.18 -6.40 16.24
C PHE A 220 13.46 -5.75 16.73
N ASP A 221 14.40 -6.58 17.19
CA ASP A 221 15.71 -6.11 17.61
C ASP A 221 16.42 -5.39 16.44
N PRO A 222 17.09 -4.26 16.72
CA PRO A 222 17.78 -3.51 15.67
C PRO A 222 18.88 -4.34 14.98
N GLN A 223 19.03 -4.17 13.67
CA GLN A 223 20.10 -4.79 12.88
C GLN A 223 20.90 -3.73 12.11
N ILE A 224 22.20 -3.97 11.93
CA ILE A 224 23.07 -3.09 11.15
C ILE A 224 22.98 -3.46 9.66
N MET A 225 22.73 -2.48 8.79
CA MET A 225 22.72 -2.64 7.33
C MET A 225 24.16 -2.84 6.81
N GLU A 226 24.60 -4.09 6.77
CA GLU A 226 25.91 -4.47 6.21
C GLU A 226 25.90 -4.44 4.67
N PRO A 227 27.04 -4.13 4.03
CA PRO A 227 27.15 -4.20 2.57
C PRO A 227 27.17 -5.65 2.08
N TYR A 228 26.82 -5.85 0.81
CA TYR A 228 27.10 -7.12 0.14
C TYR A 228 28.61 -7.34 -0.02
N PRO A 229 29.08 -8.61 0.01
CA PRO A 229 30.48 -8.92 -0.21
C PRO A 229 31.02 -8.42 -1.56
N ASP A 230 30.17 -8.43 -2.58
CA ASP A 230 30.53 -8.11 -3.96
C ASP A 230 30.24 -6.64 -4.34
N ASP A 231 29.49 -5.90 -3.51
CA ASP A 231 29.16 -4.49 -3.72
C ASP A 231 29.09 -3.73 -2.38
N PRO A 232 30.10 -2.88 -2.06
CA PRO A 232 30.15 -2.14 -0.80
C PRO A 232 29.10 -1.03 -0.69
N ASN A 233 28.42 -0.68 -1.80
CA ASN A 233 27.45 0.41 -1.83
C ASN A 233 26.01 -0.05 -1.68
N THR A 234 25.75 -1.35 -1.71
CA THR A 234 24.41 -1.92 -1.57
C THR A 234 24.39 -3.02 -0.52
N GLY A 235 23.21 -3.28 0.05
CA GLY A 235 23.03 -4.27 1.10
C GLY A 235 21.55 -4.61 1.29
N GLN A 236 21.28 -5.61 2.12
CA GLN A 236 19.91 -5.92 2.53
C GLN A 236 19.85 -6.36 3.98
N LEU A 237 18.73 -6.04 4.63
CA LEU A 237 18.33 -6.63 5.89
C LEU A 237 17.13 -7.53 5.70
N VAL A 238 17.13 -8.65 6.41
CA VAL A 238 16.04 -9.61 6.42
C VAL A 238 15.58 -9.79 7.86
N PHE A 239 14.32 -9.41 8.09
CA PHE A 239 13.64 -9.62 9.37
C PHE A 239 12.69 -10.82 9.24
N PRO A 240 13.01 -11.97 9.87
CA PRO A 240 12.09 -13.09 9.94
C PRO A 240 10.96 -12.75 10.91
N VAL A 241 9.72 -12.74 10.42
CA VAL A 241 8.53 -12.54 11.25
C VAL A 241 8.01 -13.92 11.70
N PRO A 242 7.99 -14.22 13.01
CA PRO A 242 7.54 -15.52 13.48
C PRO A 242 6.09 -15.80 13.12
N TYR A 243 5.82 -17.02 12.65
CA TYR A 243 4.49 -17.52 12.34
C TYR A 243 3.50 -17.31 13.52
N TYR A 244 3.95 -17.56 14.76
CA TYR A 244 3.12 -17.37 15.96
C TYR A 244 2.78 -15.91 16.30
N GLY A 245 3.47 -14.94 15.69
CA GLY A 245 3.12 -13.51 15.76
C GLY A 245 2.05 -13.10 14.74
N LEU A 246 1.75 -13.97 13.78
CA LEU A 246 0.77 -13.80 12.70
C LEU A 246 -0.48 -14.67 12.92
N GLU A 247 -0.31 -15.78 13.62
CA GLU A 247 -1.37 -16.59 14.22
C GLU A 247 -1.92 -15.89 15.48
N LYS A 248 -3.23 -16.01 15.76
CA LYS A 248 -3.97 -15.49 16.96
C LYS A 248 -4.74 -14.17 16.82
N ILE A 249 -4.89 -13.63 15.61
CA ILE A 249 -5.73 -12.44 15.34
C ILE A 249 -7.19 -12.65 15.76
N TYR A 250 -7.68 -13.89 15.72
CA TYR A 250 -9.05 -14.27 16.09
C TYR A 250 -9.40 -14.16 17.59
N ARG A 251 -8.42 -14.10 18.53
CA ARG A 251 -8.76 -13.97 19.97
C ARG A 251 -9.45 -12.64 20.30
N ASN A 252 -9.47 -11.76 19.32
CA ASN A 252 -9.73 -10.35 19.43
C ASN A 252 -10.82 -9.90 18.44
N GLY A 253 -11.02 -10.58 17.31
CA GLY A 253 -12.09 -10.29 16.33
C GLY A 253 -13.21 -11.33 16.29
N TYR A 254 -14.47 -10.88 16.29
CA TYR A 254 -15.67 -11.73 16.13
C TYR A 254 -16.09 -11.91 14.66
N CYS A 255 -15.16 -11.84 13.70
CA CYS A 255 -15.52 -11.96 12.29
C CYS A 255 -15.97 -13.39 11.98
N LYS A 256 -17.19 -13.50 11.44
CA LYS A 256 -17.78 -14.78 11.02
C LYS A 256 -18.13 -14.73 9.54
N THR A 257 -17.94 -15.85 8.86
CA THR A 257 -18.52 -16.06 7.53
C THR A 257 -20.04 -16.20 7.65
N SER A 258 -20.76 -16.08 6.54
CA SER A 258 -22.20 -16.36 6.49
C SER A 258 -22.60 -17.75 7.03
N ASN A 259 -21.69 -18.72 7.00
CA ASN A 259 -21.88 -20.07 7.52
C ASN A 259 -21.45 -20.21 9.01
N GLY A 260 -21.12 -19.10 9.68
CA GLY A 260 -20.79 -19.05 11.09
C GLY A 260 -19.33 -19.38 11.45
N TYR A 261 -18.45 -19.59 10.45
CA TYR A 261 -17.03 -19.87 10.70
C TYR A 261 -16.30 -18.63 11.19
N SER A 262 -15.70 -18.70 12.38
CA SER A 262 -14.85 -17.64 12.92
C SER A 262 -13.47 -17.64 12.24
N PHE A 263 -12.96 -16.46 11.91
CA PHE A 263 -11.61 -16.29 11.38
C PHE A 263 -10.95 -15.02 11.93
N GLY A 264 -9.61 -15.00 11.93
CA GLY A 264 -8.84 -13.80 12.25
C GLY A 264 -8.81 -12.87 11.04
N TYR A 265 -9.17 -11.61 11.26
CA TYR A 265 -9.10 -10.55 10.25
C TYR A 265 -8.48 -9.29 10.84
N GLY A 266 -7.63 -8.63 10.07
CA GLY A 266 -7.05 -7.34 10.42
C GLY A 266 -6.24 -6.73 9.29
N GLN A 267 -5.69 -5.54 9.57
CA GLN A 267 -4.69 -4.90 8.71
C GLN A 267 -3.31 -5.15 9.33
N LEU A 268 -2.38 -5.67 8.53
CA LEU A 268 -0.98 -5.83 8.88
C LEU A 268 -0.19 -4.64 8.33
N LYS A 269 0.62 -4.04 9.19
CA LYS A 269 1.40 -2.84 8.90
C LYS A 269 2.87 -3.08 9.26
N PHE A 270 3.77 -2.72 8.37
CA PHE A 270 5.21 -2.71 8.62
C PHE A 270 5.80 -1.33 8.34
N MET A 271 6.66 -0.88 9.23
CA MET A 271 7.45 0.33 9.08
C MET A 271 8.79 0.10 9.73
N TYR A 272 9.85 0.66 9.17
CA TYR A 272 11.16 0.64 9.81
C TYR A 272 11.69 2.04 10.08
N SER A 273 12.63 2.13 11.01
CA SER A 273 13.31 3.37 11.36
C SER A 273 14.80 3.14 11.52
N THR A 274 15.60 4.15 11.23
CA THR A 274 17.04 4.15 11.52
C THR A 274 17.37 4.89 12.80
N SER A 275 18.54 4.63 13.38
CA SER A 275 19.02 5.28 14.62
C SER A 275 19.14 6.81 14.54
N ASP A 276 19.18 7.38 13.33
CA ASP A 276 19.14 8.83 13.08
C ASP A 276 17.71 9.42 13.07
N GLY A 277 16.69 8.61 13.39
CA GLY A 277 15.30 9.04 13.54
C GLY A 277 14.49 9.11 12.24
N ARG A 278 15.06 8.67 11.12
CA ARG A 278 14.33 8.58 9.84
C ARG A 278 13.49 7.32 9.79
N THR A 279 12.39 7.36 9.05
CA THR A 279 11.45 6.23 8.93
C THR A 279 11.27 5.82 7.48
N SER A 280 10.67 4.66 7.27
CA SER A 280 10.22 4.21 5.96
C SER A 280 8.80 4.68 5.65
N SER A 281 8.42 4.59 4.38
CA SER A 281 7.01 4.52 4.02
C SER A 281 6.36 3.26 4.62
N LEU A 282 5.07 3.35 4.94
CA LEU A 282 4.30 2.25 5.51
C LEU A 282 4.04 1.18 4.44
N TRP A 283 4.37 -0.08 4.73
CA TRP A 283 3.78 -1.22 4.05
C TRP A 283 2.49 -1.60 4.76
N GLN A 284 1.40 -1.78 4.01
CA GLN A 284 0.09 -2.16 4.54
C GLN A 284 -0.53 -3.27 3.69
N GLY A 285 -1.04 -4.28 4.38
CA GLY A 285 -1.72 -5.43 3.80
C GLY A 285 -2.87 -5.94 4.66
N ARG A 286 -3.71 -6.79 4.11
CA ARG A 286 -4.73 -7.54 4.85
C ARG A 286 -4.10 -8.80 5.39
N ILE A 287 -4.57 -9.25 6.54
CA ILE A 287 -4.18 -10.54 7.10
C ILE A 287 -5.43 -11.36 7.44
N PHE A 288 -5.47 -12.58 6.90
CA PHE A 288 -6.53 -13.57 7.07
C PHE A 288 -5.88 -14.86 7.55
N THR A 289 -5.83 -15.05 8.86
CA THR A 289 -5.22 -16.23 9.47
C THR A 289 -6.21 -17.04 10.28
N CYS A 290 -5.93 -18.34 10.35
CA CYS A 290 -6.78 -19.35 10.92
C CYS A 290 -6.57 -19.34 12.45
N GLY A 291 -7.66 -19.37 13.23
CA GLY A 291 -7.58 -19.32 14.69
C GLY A 291 -7.29 -20.68 15.33
N PRO A 292 -6.53 -20.78 16.45
CA PRO A 292 -6.35 -22.00 17.25
C PRO A 292 -7.60 -22.63 17.90
N GLY A 293 -8.77 -22.54 17.27
CA GLY A 293 -10.04 -23.10 17.75
C GLY A 293 -10.65 -24.20 16.86
N TYR A 294 -10.01 -24.58 15.76
CA TYR A 294 -10.43 -25.76 14.98
C TYR A 294 -10.14 -27.03 15.79
N THR A 295 -11.12 -27.45 16.59
CA THR A 295 -11.10 -28.73 17.31
C THR A 295 -12.12 -29.67 16.69
N SER A 296 -11.73 -30.33 15.59
CA SER A 296 -12.34 -31.58 15.14
C SER A 296 -11.37 -32.34 14.22
N PRO A 297 -11.44 -33.68 14.20
CA PRO A 297 -10.52 -34.67 14.78
C PRO A 297 -9.04 -34.53 14.32
N PRO A 298 -8.08 -35.36 14.77
CA PRO A 298 -6.66 -35.17 14.42
C PRO A 298 -6.48 -35.22 12.91
N PHE A 299 -6.10 -34.08 12.33
CA PHE A 299 -5.64 -33.97 10.96
C PHE A 299 -4.53 -34.99 10.75
N LYS A 300 -4.73 -35.93 9.83
CA LYS A 300 -3.66 -36.85 9.45
C LYS A 300 -2.62 -36.06 8.67
N GLU A 301 -1.37 -36.41 8.87
CA GLU A 301 -0.25 -35.92 8.07
C GLU A 301 -0.60 -36.13 6.57
N GLY A 302 -0.94 -35.03 5.87
CA GLY A 302 -1.48 -35.06 4.50
C GLY A 302 -2.84 -34.40 4.26
N ASP A 303 -3.56 -33.94 5.29
CA ASP A 303 -4.78 -33.12 5.10
C ASP A 303 -4.41 -31.63 4.84
N PRO A 304 -5.14 -30.91 3.98
CA PRO A 304 -4.80 -29.54 3.57
C PRO A 304 -4.82 -28.60 4.78
N GLU A 305 -3.65 -28.01 5.07
CA GLU A 305 -3.49 -26.95 6.06
C GLU A 305 -4.42 -25.79 5.69
N CYS A 306 -5.42 -25.55 6.55
CA CYS A 306 -6.45 -24.51 6.43
C CYS A 306 -7.47 -24.74 5.29
N PRO A 307 -8.77 -24.48 5.52
CA PRO A 307 -9.76 -24.60 4.46
C PRO A 307 -9.40 -23.66 3.31
N ASN A 308 -9.44 -24.18 2.08
CA ASN A 308 -9.25 -23.38 0.87
C ASN A 308 -10.34 -22.28 0.86
N ILE A 309 -9.95 -21.03 1.07
CA ILE A 309 -10.88 -19.89 1.22
C ILE A 309 -11.52 -19.49 -0.12
N GLU A 310 -11.04 -20.03 -1.24
CA GLU A 310 -11.57 -19.86 -2.60
C GLU A 310 -13.06 -20.28 -2.76
N GLY A 311 -13.70 -20.86 -1.73
CA GLY A 311 -15.11 -21.26 -1.76
C GLY A 311 -16.08 -20.43 -0.90
N ILE A 312 -15.66 -19.35 -0.26
CA ILE A 312 -16.53 -18.60 0.67
C ILE A 312 -17.23 -17.42 -0.04
N HIS A 313 -18.28 -17.71 -0.82
CA HIS A 313 -19.17 -16.70 -1.44
C HIS A 313 -20.16 -16.04 -0.45
N GLY A 314 -19.76 -15.80 0.79
CA GLY A 314 -20.67 -15.39 1.87
C GLY A 314 -20.35 -14.03 2.49
N HIS A 315 -21.39 -13.25 2.82
CA HIS A 315 -21.27 -12.00 3.56
C HIS A 315 -20.47 -12.18 4.86
N ILE A 316 -19.38 -11.40 4.99
CA ILE A 316 -18.58 -11.30 6.21
C ILE A 316 -19.28 -10.32 7.16
N VAL A 317 -19.50 -10.75 8.40
CA VAL A 317 -20.05 -9.88 9.45
C VAL A 317 -19.02 -9.79 10.58
N CYS A 318 -18.52 -8.59 10.84
CA CYS A 318 -17.63 -8.29 11.96
C CYS A 318 -18.36 -7.39 12.98
N PRO A 319 -19.10 -7.96 13.95
CA PRO A 319 -19.76 -7.17 14.97
C PRO A 319 -18.71 -6.58 15.94
N GLY A 320 -18.70 -5.25 16.09
CA GLY A 320 -18.00 -4.57 17.19
C GLY A 320 -16.61 -4.00 16.89
N CYS A 321 -16.07 -4.15 15.67
CA CYS A 321 -14.92 -3.34 15.26
C CYS A 321 -15.46 -2.07 14.59
N GLY A 322 -15.61 -1.00 15.37
CA GLY A 322 -15.82 0.33 14.82
C GLY A 322 -14.55 0.73 14.07
N PHE A 323 -14.64 0.81 12.75
CA PHE A 323 -13.67 1.54 11.94
C PHE A 323 -14.04 3.02 11.97
#